data_AF-A0A520P7R8-F1
#
_entry.id   AF-A0A520P7R8-F1
#
_cell.length_a   1.000
_cell.length_b   1.000
_cell.length_c   1.000
_cell.angle_alpha   90.00
_cell.angle_beta   90.00
_cell.angle_gamma   90.00
#
_symmetry.space_group_name_H-M   'P 1'
#
loop_
_entity.id
_entity.type
_entity.pdbx_description
1 polymer ?
#
loop_
_entity_poly.entity_id
_entity_poly.type
_entity_poly.pdbx_seq_one_letter_code
_entity_poly.pdbx_strand_id
1 'polypeptide(L)' 'MIEALLWGLGLVLLIEGLVYGLAPHVIDQLLEQLKSMPYQARRIFGLSTALAGAMLLWAVRALF' A
#
# COMPACT_ATOMS: atom_id res chain seq x y z
N MET A 1 21.85 1.05 6.19
CA MET A 1 21.11 0.28 5.16
C MET A 1 20.05 -0.62 5.78
N ILE A 2 20.38 -1.44 6.79
CA ILE A 2 19.39 -2.31 7.48
C ILE A 2 18.37 -1.50 8.30
N GLU A 3 18.77 -0.40 8.92
CA GLU A 3 17.88 0.46 9.72
C GLU A 3 16.67 0.98 8.91
N ALA A 4 16.89 1.49 7.70
CA ALA A 4 15.82 1.98 6.83
C ALA A 4 14.84 0.86 6.44
N LEU A 5 15.33 -0.37 6.28
CA LEU A 5 14.50 -1.54 6.02
C LEU A 5 13.61 -1.86 7.24
N LEU A 6 14.18 -1.84 8.45
CA LEU A 6 13.42 -2.07 9.68
C LEU A 6 12.36 -0.99 9.91
N TRP A 7 12.68 0.28 9.64
CA TRP A 7 11.71 1.37 9.68
C TRP A 7 10.58 1.19 8.68
N GLY A 8 10.91 0.88 7.42
CA GLY A 8 9.92 0.65 6.38
C GLY A 8 9.00 -0.52 6.73
N LEU A 9 9.56 -1.65 7.16
CA LEU A 9 8.79 -2.82 7.59
C LEU A 9 7.93 -2.52 8.82
N GLY A 10 8.47 -1.84 9.83
CA GLY A 10 7.74 -1.47 11.03
C GLY A 10 6.55 -0.55 10.74
N LEU A 11 6.72 0.43 9.85
CA LEU A 11 5.64 1.32 9.42
C LEU A 11 4.55 0.57 8.65
N VAL A 12 4.93 -0.32 7.72
CA VAL A 12 3.95 -1.15 6.98
C VAL A 12 3.15 -2.00 7.94
N LEU A 13 3.80 -2.72 8.87
CA LEU A 13 3.12 -3.57 9.85
C LEU A 13 2.21 -2.77 10.79
N LEU A 14 2.66 -1.59 11.23
CA LEU A 14 1.86 -0.72 12.08
C LEU A 14 0.60 -0.24 11.35
N ILE A 15 0.76 0.30 10.14
CA ILE A 15 -0.38 0.82 9.35
C ILE A 15 -1.34 -0.31 9.03
N GLU A 16 -0.85 -1.42 8.46
CA GLU A 16 -1.68 -2.58 8.14
C GLU A 16 -2.41 -3.12 9.38
N GLY A 17 -1.69 -3.33 10.49
CA GLY A 17 -2.27 -3.79 11.75
C GLY A 17 -3.36 -2.87 12.30
N LEU A 18 -3.18 -1.55 12.18
CA LEU A 18 -4.19 -0.57 12.57
C LEU A 18 -5.43 -0.65 11.67
N VAL A 19 -5.27 -0.83 10.36
CA VAL A 19 -6.44 -0.97 9.46
C VAL A 19 -7.21 -2.25 9.82
N TYR A 20 -6.53 -3.38 10.04
CA TYR A 20 -7.19 -4.62 10.47
C TYR A 20 -7.88 -4.49 11.84
N GLY A 21 -7.26 -3.81 12.81
CA GLY A 21 -7.77 -3.70 14.17
C GLY A 21 -8.87 -2.65 14.37
N LEU A 22 -8.75 -1.49 13.71
CA LEU A 22 -9.66 -0.36 13.91
C LEU A 22 -10.80 -0.32 12.89
N ALA A 23 -10.57 -0.82 11.67
CA ALA A 23 -11.51 -0.70 10.56
C ALA A 23 -11.57 -1.95 9.66
N PRO A 24 -11.85 -3.14 10.22
CA PRO A 24 -11.87 -4.39 9.45
C PRO A 24 -12.83 -4.35 8.24
N HIS A 25 -14.00 -3.71 8.41
CA HIS A 25 -15.00 -3.57 7.35
C HIS A 25 -14.49 -2.83 6.09
N VAL A 26 -13.51 -1.93 6.24
CA VAL A 26 -12.92 -1.19 5.10
C VAL A 26 -12.13 -2.16 4.22
N ILE A 27 -11.43 -3.11 4.84
CA ILE A 27 -10.66 -4.12 4.12
C ILE A 27 -11.60 -5.08 3.42
N ASP A 28 -12.66 -5.52 4.07
CA ASP A 28 -13.63 -6.42 3.44
C ASP A 28 -14.25 -5.79 2.19
N GLN A 29 -14.68 -4.53 2.27
CA GLN A 29 -15.22 -3.79 1.12
C GLN A 29 -14.18 -3.62 0.00
N LEU A 30 -12.94 -3.26 0.34
CA LEU A 30 -11.86 -3.15 -0.63
C LEU A 30 -11.59 -4.48 -1.33
N LEU A 31 -11.58 -5.59 -0.59
CA LEU A 31 -11.34 -6.92 -1.13
C LEU A 31 -12.50 -7.37 -2.02
N GLU A 32 -13.74 -7.08 -1.67
CA GLU A 32 -14.91 -7.34 -2.52
C GLU A 32 -14.85 -6.56 -3.84
N GLN A 33 -14.51 -5.27 -3.77
CA GLN A 33 -14.32 -4.45 -4.96
C GLN A 33 -13.16 -4.97 -5.82
N LEU A 34 -12.04 -5.35 -5.24
CA LEU A 34 -10.90 -5.91 -5.97
C LEU A 34 -11.21 -7.28 -6.58
N LYS A 35 -12.07 -8.08 -5.94
CA LYS A 35 -12.53 -9.38 -6.46
C LYS A 35 -13.51 -9.22 -7.62
N SER A 36 -14.32 -8.18 -7.64
CA SER A 36 -15.27 -7.92 -8.73
C SER A 36 -14.61 -7.32 -9.98
N MET A 37 -13.36 -6.82 -9.86
CA MET A 37 -12.59 -6.33 -11.00
C MET A 37 -12.10 -7.45 -11.91
N PRO A 38 -12.12 -7.25 -13.24
CA PRO A 38 -11.47 -8.17 -14.17
C PRO A 38 -9.95 -8.18 -13.96
N TYR A 39 -9.30 -9.31 -14.26
CA TYR A 39 -7.88 -9.56 -13.98
C TYR A 39 -6.95 -8.45 -14.52
N GLN A 40 -7.22 -7.94 -15.72
CA GLN A 40 -6.44 -6.87 -16.34
C GLN A 40 -6.57 -5.55 -15.56
N ALA A 41 -7.78 -5.19 -15.12
CA ALA A 41 -8.00 -3.98 -14.32
C ALA A 41 -7.30 -4.08 -12.96
N ARG A 42 -7.38 -5.23 -12.29
CA ARG A 42 -6.69 -5.48 -11.02
C ARG A 42 -5.16 -5.35 -11.16
N ARG A 43 -4.60 -5.84 -12.26
CA ARG A 43 -3.17 -5.70 -12.56
C ARG A 43 -2.77 -4.25 -12.80
N ILE A 44 -3.56 -3.49 -13.57
CA ILE A 44 -3.29 -2.07 -13.82
C ILE A 44 -3.38 -1.28 -12.52
N PHE A 45 -4.39 -1.55 -11.69
CA PHE A 45 -4.54 -0.92 -10.38
C PHE A 45 -3.33 -1.18 -9.46
N GLY A 46 -2.87 -2.43 -9.36
CA GLY A 46 -1.68 -2.75 -8.55
C GLY A 46 -0.40 -2.09 -9.07
N LEU A 47 -0.24 -2.00 -10.40
CA LEU A 47 0.92 -1.32 -10.99
C LEU A 47 0.85 0.20 -10.80
N SER A 48 -0.33 0.81 -10.92
CA SER A 48 -0.49 2.26 -10.74
C SER A 48 -0.26 2.67 -9.29
N THR A 49 -0.73 1.90 -8.30
CA THR A 49 -0.47 2.17 -6.88
C THR A 49 1.02 2.02 -6.55
N ALA A 50 1.69 0.98 -7.08
CA ALA A 50 3.14 0.82 -6.93
C ALA A 50 3.93 1.99 -7.54
N LEU A 51 3.57 2.42 -8.76
CA LEU A 51 4.19 3.57 -9.42
C LEU A 51 3.98 4.87 -8.64
N ALA A 52 2.76 5.10 -8.12
CA ALA A 52 2.47 6.26 -7.29
C ALA A 52 3.32 6.26 -6.00
N GLY A 53 3.45 5.12 -5.33
CA GLY A 53 4.31 4.96 -4.16
C GLY A 53 5.79 5.25 -4.49
N ALA A 54 6.29 4.72 -5.60
CA ALA A 54 7.65 4.98 -6.05
C ALA A 54 7.89 6.47 -6.36
N MET A 55 6.92 7.14 -6.99
CA MET A 55 6.98 8.58 -7.25
C MET A 55 7.00 9.40 -5.95
N LEU A 56 6.20 9.02 -4.95
CA LEU A 56 6.22 9.68 -3.63
C LEU A 56 7.59 9.52 -2.94
N LEU A 57 8.14 8.30 -2.92
CA LEU A 57 9.46 8.06 -2.35
C LEU A 57 10.56 8.83 -3.08
N TRP A 58 10.47 8.91 -4.41
CA TRP A 58 11.37 9.71 -5.22
C TRP A 58 11.24 11.21 -4.92
N ALA A 59 10.02 11.73 -4.80
CA ALA A 59 9.77 13.12 -4.44
C ALA A 59 10.32 13.47 -3.05
N VAL A 60 10.10 12.60 -2.05
CA VAL A 60 10.67 12.78 -0.71
C VAL A 60 12.19 12.86 -0.78
N ARG A 61 12.83 11.94 -1.51
CA ARG A 61 14.29 11.96 -1.71
C ARG A 61 14.79 13.18 -2.50
N ALA A 62 13.97 13.73 -3.40
CA ALA A 62 14.35 14.88 -4.22
C ALA A 62 14.19 16.21 -3.49
N LEU A 63 13.24 16.29 -2.55
CA LEU A 63 12.89 17.50 -1.79
C LEU A 63 13.63 17.62 -0.45
N PHE A 64 14.01 16.51 0.17
CA PHE A 64 14.69 16.44 1.46
C PHE A 64 16.01 15.68 1.34
#